data_AF-A0A545SD18-F1
#
_entry.id   AF-A0A545SD18-F1
#
_cell.length_a   1.000
_cell.length_b   1.000
_cell.length_c   1.000
_cell.angle_alpha   90.00
_cell.angle_beta   90.00
_cell.angle_gamma   90.00
#
_symmetry.space_group_name_H-M   'P 1'
#
loop_
_entity.id
_entity.type
_entity.pdbx_description
1 polymer ?
#
loop_
_entity_poly.entity_id
_entity_poly.type
_entity_poly.pdbx_seq_one_letter_code
_entity_poly.pdbx_strand_id
1 'polypeptide(L)'
;MKTKLSILAVALALSSTLWANPTVEQAKMKQEIRDIKNDQKEIRRDVKELKVDQRELKKDQIDLQRAKQTGKPALVKNARKEVIEDRREIRDDRRDLRDDRRDLRKDRRYHRHHKPHHPRYYR
;
A
#
# COMPACT_ATOMS: atom_id res chain seq x y z
N MET A 1 -16.22 40.99 67.99
CA MET A 1 -16.38 39.89 67.01
C MET A 1 -17.25 40.35 65.86
N LYS A 2 -16.74 40.24 64.62
CA LYS A 2 -17.44 39.98 63.34
C LYS A 2 -16.47 40.35 62.22
N THR A 3 -15.89 39.30 61.63
CA THR A 3 -14.80 39.32 60.65
C THR A 3 -15.27 39.80 59.28
N LYS A 4 -14.34 40.43 58.56
CA LYS A 4 -14.51 41.08 57.26
C LYS A 4 -14.83 40.07 56.15
N LEU A 5 -15.73 40.45 55.24
CA LEU A 5 -15.96 39.78 53.96
C LEU A 5 -14.65 39.67 53.18
N SER A 6 -14.30 38.46 52.75
CA SER A 6 -13.25 38.19 51.76
C SER A 6 -13.89 37.52 50.56
N ILE A 7 -14.21 38.34 49.56
CA ILE A 7 -14.39 37.89 48.18
C ILE A 7 -13.00 37.54 47.68
N LEU A 8 -12.69 36.25 47.56
CA LEU A 8 -11.47 35.79 46.88
C LEU A 8 -11.76 34.51 46.09
N ALA A 9 -11.97 34.76 44.80
CA ALA A 9 -11.60 33.92 43.67
C ALA A 9 -12.02 32.44 43.72
N VAL A 10 -13.17 32.17 43.10
CA VAL A 10 -13.33 31.22 41.99
C VAL A 10 -12.07 30.37 41.76
N ALA A 11 -11.99 29.21 42.42
CA ALA A 11 -11.03 28.16 42.08
C ALA A 11 -11.53 27.36 40.87
N LEU A 12 -11.78 28.05 39.75
CA LEU A 12 -11.85 27.44 38.42
C LEU A 12 -10.48 27.62 37.78
N ALA A 13 -9.52 26.76 38.13
CA ALA A 13 -8.25 26.71 37.43
C ALA A 13 -7.84 25.26 37.23
N LEU A 14 -8.31 24.72 36.10
CA LEU A 14 -7.54 23.82 35.25
C LEU A 14 -7.11 22.50 35.89
N SER A 15 -8.08 21.61 36.13
CA SER A 15 -7.84 20.17 35.93
C SER A 15 -7.64 19.94 34.42
N SER A 16 -6.51 20.39 33.89
CA SER A 16 -6.10 20.11 32.52
C SER A 16 -5.74 18.63 32.48
N THR A 17 -6.70 17.79 32.13
CA THR A 17 -6.40 16.52 31.52
C THR A 17 -5.53 16.84 30.30
N LEU A 18 -4.22 16.62 30.43
CA LEU A 18 -3.28 16.63 29.33
C LEU A 18 -3.65 15.45 28.42
N TRP A 19 -4.72 15.62 27.63
CA TRP A 19 -4.93 14.78 26.46
C TRP A 19 -3.77 15.15 25.55
N ALA A 20 -2.79 14.25 25.48
CA ALA A 20 -1.63 14.38 24.62
C ALA A 20 -2.13 14.50 23.18
N ASN A 21 -2.33 15.73 22.71
CA ASN A 21 -2.69 16.00 21.34
C ASN A 21 -1.49 15.57 20.48
N PRO A 22 -1.65 14.55 19.61
CA PRO A 22 -0.56 14.15 18.74
C PRO A 22 -0.16 15.35 17.90
N THR A 23 1.15 15.64 17.84
CA THR A 23 1.64 16.69 16.95
C THR A 23 1.30 16.34 15.50
N VAL A 24 1.15 17.35 14.65
CA VAL A 24 0.88 17.18 13.22
C VAL A 24 1.87 16.18 12.59
N GLU A 25 3.13 16.19 13.01
CA GLU A 25 4.17 15.26 12.56
C GLU A 25 3.93 13.81 12.99
N GLN A 26 3.45 13.58 14.23
CA GLN A 26 3.07 12.23 14.66
C GLN A 26 1.85 11.68 13.90
N ALA A 27 0.89 12.55 13.56
CA ALA A 27 -0.26 12.19 12.74
C ALA A 27 0.16 11.82 11.31
N LYS A 28 1.03 12.63 10.68
CA LYS A 28 1.60 12.36 9.35
C LYS A 28 2.36 11.03 9.32
N MET A 29 3.24 10.76 10.30
CA MET A 29 3.97 9.48 10.36
C MET A 29 3.04 8.27 10.50
N LYS A 30 1.97 8.37 11.29
CA LYS A 30 0.97 7.30 11.41
C LYS A 30 0.28 7.05 10.08
N GLN A 31 0.01 8.11 9.31
CA GLN A 31 -0.56 8.02 7.98
C GLN A 31 0.42 7.37 7.00
N GLU A 32 1.67 7.81 6.92
CA GLU A 32 2.71 7.20 6.07
C GLU A 32 2.88 5.69 6.35
N ILE A 33 2.90 5.28 7.62
CA ILE A 33 2.99 3.86 8.00
C ILE A 33 1.75 3.08 7.53
N ARG A 34 0.58 3.71 7.55
CA ARG A 34 -0.67 3.11 7.06
C ARG A 34 -0.62 2.95 5.55
N ASP A 35 -0.14 3.96 4.84
CA ASP A 35 -0.01 3.96 3.38
C ASP A 35 0.99 2.87 2.94
N ILE A 36 2.20 2.83 3.52
CA ILE A 36 3.19 1.76 3.30
C ILE A 36 2.63 0.34 3.55
N LYS A 37 1.69 0.19 4.48
CA LYS A 37 1.01 -1.10 4.75
C LYS A 37 -0.07 -1.41 3.71
N ASN A 38 -0.74 -0.40 3.19
CA ASN A 38 -1.74 -0.54 2.14
C ASN A 38 -1.07 -0.92 0.82
N ASP A 39 -0.01 -0.22 0.42
CA ASP A 39 0.77 -0.54 -0.79
C ASP A 39 1.28 -2.00 -0.76
N GLN A 40 1.70 -2.48 0.41
CA GLN A 40 2.10 -3.87 0.59
C GLN A 40 0.96 -4.87 0.38
N LYS A 41 -0.27 -4.50 0.74
CA LYS A 41 -1.45 -5.36 0.52
C LYS A 41 -1.83 -5.35 -0.95
N GLU A 42 -1.76 -4.20 -1.60
CA GLU A 42 -2.02 -4.02 -3.04
C GLU A 42 -1.03 -4.84 -3.86
N ILE A 43 0.28 -4.65 -3.67
CA ILE A 43 1.33 -5.48 -4.31
C ILE A 43 1.10 -6.98 -4.10
N ARG A 44 0.55 -7.41 -2.96
CA ARG A 44 0.24 -8.83 -2.72
C ARG A 44 -0.98 -9.31 -3.50
N ARG A 45 -1.98 -8.46 -3.73
CA ARG A 45 -3.14 -8.74 -4.57
C ARG A 45 -2.71 -8.82 -6.03
N ASP A 46 -1.95 -7.84 -6.50
CA ASP A 46 -1.45 -7.80 -7.88
C ASP A 46 -0.59 -9.04 -8.19
N VAL A 47 0.24 -9.48 -7.24
CA VAL A 47 1.00 -10.74 -7.38
C VAL A 47 0.09 -11.97 -7.49
N LYS A 48 -1.08 -11.97 -6.85
CA LYS A 48 -2.05 -13.07 -6.95
C LYS A 48 -2.77 -13.02 -8.29
N GLU A 49 -3.18 -11.84 -8.74
CA GLU A 49 -3.82 -11.61 -10.04
C GLU A 49 -2.87 -12.03 -11.17
N LEU A 50 -1.62 -11.59 -11.13
CA LEU A 50 -0.58 -12.01 -12.07
C LEU A 50 -0.36 -13.54 -12.12
N LYS A 51 -0.64 -14.26 -11.03
CA LYS A 51 -0.57 -15.73 -11.01
C LYS A 51 -1.80 -16.37 -11.66
N VAL A 52 -2.97 -15.73 -11.57
CA VAL A 52 -4.18 -16.13 -12.28
C VAL A 52 -3.96 -15.95 -13.77
N ASP A 53 -3.49 -14.80 -14.22
CA ASP A 53 -3.26 -14.52 -15.65
C ASP A 53 -2.24 -15.49 -16.23
N GLN A 54 -1.19 -15.84 -15.48
CA GLN A 54 -0.24 -16.88 -15.90
C GLN A 54 -0.85 -18.27 -16.05
N ARG A 55 -1.93 -18.59 -15.33
CA ARG A 55 -2.67 -19.85 -15.51
C ARG A 55 -3.59 -19.77 -16.72
N GLU A 56 -4.19 -18.61 -16.98
CA GLU A 56 -5.02 -18.36 -18.15
C GLU A 56 -4.20 -18.43 -19.44
N LEU A 57 -3.05 -17.75 -19.49
CA LEU A 57 -2.09 -17.87 -20.59
C LEU A 57 -1.67 -19.32 -20.88
N LYS A 58 -1.60 -20.20 -19.86
CA LYS A 58 -1.30 -21.62 -20.07
C LYS A 58 -2.46 -22.36 -20.72
N LYS A 59 -3.71 -22.03 -20.36
CA LYS A 59 -4.90 -22.59 -21.01
C LYS A 59 -4.96 -22.15 -22.47
N ASP A 60 -4.73 -20.88 -22.74
CA ASP A 60 -4.74 -20.33 -24.09
C ASP A 60 -3.64 -20.93 -24.98
N GLN A 61 -2.49 -21.25 -24.38
CA GLN A 61 -1.45 -22.02 -25.07
C GLN A 61 -1.87 -23.44 -25.43
N ILE A 62 -2.62 -24.12 -24.55
CA ILE A 62 -3.18 -25.44 -24.84
C ILE A 62 -4.24 -25.34 -25.94
N ASP A 63 -5.10 -24.33 -25.89
CA ASP A 63 -6.15 -24.13 -26.88
C ASP A 63 -5.57 -23.74 -28.25
N LEU A 64 -4.48 -22.96 -28.27
CA LEU A 64 -3.69 -22.74 -29.48
C LEU A 64 -3.11 -24.05 -30.05
N GLN A 65 -2.62 -24.96 -29.20
CA GLN A 65 -2.14 -26.27 -29.67
C GLN A 65 -3.28 -27.11 -30.25
N ARG A 66 -4.44 -27.15 -29.59
CA ARG A 66 -5.64 -27.83 -30.10
C ARG A 66 -6.11 -27.22 -31.42
N ALA A 67 -6.17 -25.90 -31.51
CA ALA A 67 -6.54 -25.19 -32.73
C ALA A 67 -5.60 -25.57 -33.89
N LYS A 68 -4.29 -25.70 -33.65
CA LYS A 68 -3.33 -26.18 -34.65
C LYS A 68 -3.62 -27.60 -35.13
N GLN A 69 -4.07 -28.49 -34.25
CA GLN A 69 -4.45 -29.86 -34.61
C GLN A 69 -5.70 -29.91 -35.50
N THR A 70 -6.61 -28.94 -35.39
CA THR A 70 -7.81 -28.89 -36.24
C THR A 70 -7.53 -28.56 -37.71
N GLY A 71 -6.34 -28.04 -38.03
CA GLY A 71 -5.98 -27.59 -39.38
C GLY A 71 -6.73 -26.35 -39.87
N LYS A 72 -7.57 -25.71 -39.03
CA LYS A 72 -8.34 -24.51 -39.41
C LYS A 72 -7.54 -23.22 -39.12
N PRO A 73 -7.09 -22.49 -40.15
CA PRO A 73 -6.20 -21.33 -39.96
C PRO A 73 -6.86 -20.19 -39.18
N ALA A 74 -8.18 -20.00 -39.32
CA ALA A 74 -8.92 -18.97 -38.60
C ALA A 74 -8.89 -19.20 -37.08
N LEU A 75 -9.07 -20.44 -36.63
CA LEU A 75 -9.02 -20.78 -35.20
C LEU A 75 -7.61 -20.57 -34.64
N VAL A 76 -6.58 -20.97 -35.38
CA VAL A 76 -5.18 -20.75 -34.99
C VAL A 76 -4.85 -19.27 -34.88
N LYS A 77 -5.36 -18.44 -35.81
CA LYS A 77 -5.15 -16.99 -35.77
C LYS A 77 -5.77 -16.37 -34.51
N ASN A 78 -6.99 -16.76 -34.16
CA ASN A 78 -7.68 -16.23 -32.99
C ASN A 78 -6.99 -16.66 -31.69
N ALA A 79 -6.72 -17.96 -31.50
CA ALA A 79 -6.03 -18.45 -30.31
C ALA A 79 -4.61 -17.87 -30.18
N ARG A 80 -3.93 -17.60 -31.31
CA ARG A 80 -2.62 -16.94 -31.29
C ARG A 80 -2.71 -15.49 -30.84
N LYS A 81 -3.80 -14.80 -31.20
CA LYS A 81 -4.04 -13.41 -30.81
C LYS A 81 -4.26 -13.33 -29.30
N GLU A 82 -5.10 -14.19 -28.74
CA GLU A 82 -5.35 -14.29 -27.28
C GLU A 82 -4.03 -14.49 -26.51
N VAL A 83 -3.23 -15.49 -26.89
CA VAL A 83 -1.90 -15.73 -26.29
C VAL A 83 -0.96 -14.52 -26.38
N ILE A 84 -1.06 -13.71 -27.45
CA ILE A 84 -0.23 -12.50 -27.59
C ILE A 84 -0.71 -11.40 -26.65
N GLU A 85 -2.02 -11.21 -26.55
CA GLU A 85 -2.66 -10.21 -25.68
C GLU A 85 -2.36 -10.51 -24.21
N ASP A 86 -2.61 -11.74 -23.75
CA ASP A 86 -2.26 -12.20 -22.40
C ASP A 86 -0.78 -11.98 -22.06
N ARG A 87 0.12 -12.29 -23.00
CA ARG A 87 1.57 -12.09 -22.81
C ARG A 87 1.95 -10.63 -22.68
N ARG A 88 1.21 -9.75 -23.32
CA ARG A 88 1.42 -8.31 -23.24
C ARG A 88 0.92 -7.80 -21.89
N GLU A 89 -0.29 -8.16 -21.49
CA GLU A 89 -0.89 -7.77 -20.21
C GLU A 89 0.00 -8.22 -19.04
N ILE A 90 0.38 -9.51 -18.98
CA ILE A 90 1.30 -10.05 -17.97
C ILE A 90 2.64 -9.31 -17.93
N ARG A 91 3.12 -8.80 -19.08
CA ARG A 91 4.37 -8.04 -19.12
C ARG A 91 4.18 -6.66 -18.51
N ASP A 92 3.09 -5.99 -18.83
CA ASP A 92 2.76 -4.66 -18.34
C ASP A 92 2.49 -4.73 -16.82
N ASP A 93 1.72 -5.71 -16.34
CA ASP A 93 1.49 -5.93 -14.90
C ASP A 93 2.80 -6.21 -14.15
N ARG A 94 3.72 -6.98 -14.74
CA ARG A 94 5.04 -7.22 -14.14
C ARG A 94 5.88 -5.95 -14.07
N ARG A 95 5.75 -5.08 -15.07
CA ARG A 95 6.46 -3.80 -15.11
C ARG A 95 5.93 -2.89 -14.00
N ASP A 96 4.63 -2.80 -13.86
CA ASP A 96 3.98 -1.93 -12.88
C ASP A 96 4.26 -2.43 -11.47
N LEU A 97 4.11 -3.73 -11.22
CA LEU A 97 4.47 -4.36 -9.94
C LEU A 97 5.94 -4.13 -9.54
N ARG A 98 6.85 -4.09 -10.52
CA ARG A 98 8.27 -3.79 -10.26
C ARG A 98 8.44 -2.33 -9.86
N ASP A 99 7.71 -1.43 -10.49
CA ASP A 99 7.75 0.00 -10.21
C ASP A 99 7.14 0.28 -8.82
N ASP A 100 6.01 -0.33 -8.45
CA ASP A 100 5.41 -0.24 -7.11
C ASP A 100 6.35 -0.74 -6.02
N ARG A 101 7.01 -1.88 -6.26
CA ARG A 101 8.01 -2.41 -5.31
C ARG A 101 9.19 -1.48 -5.14
N ARG A 102 9.61 -0.80 -6.22
CA ARG A 102 10.70 0.18 -6.16
C ARG A 102 10.27 1.39 -5.34
N ASP A 103 9.05 1.86 -5.51
CA ASP A 103 8.56 3.06 -4.85
C ASP A 103 8.29 2.78 -3.36
N LEU A 104 7.66 1.65 -3.02
CA LEU A 104 7.57 1.15 -1.64
C LEU A 104 8.95 1.02 -0.96
N ARG A 105 9.99 0.63 -1.71
CA ARG A 105 11.36 0.57 -1.18
C ARG A 105 11.91 1.97 -0.86
N LYS A 106 11.61 2.97 -1.69
CA LYS A 106 11.97 4.36 -1.44
C LYS A 106 11.23 4.89 -0.21
N ASP A 107 9.94 4.64 -0.10
CA ASP A 107 9.11 5.12 1.04
C ASP A 107 9.59 4.53 2.35
N ARG A 108 9.88 3.22 2.37
CA ARG A 108 10.49 2.57 3.54
C ARG A 108 11.87 3.14 3.88
N ARG A 109 12.68 3.51 2.89
CA ARG A 109 13.99 4.13 3.11
C ARG A 109 13.83 5.54 3.67
N TYR A 110 12.95 6.34 3.07
CA TYR A 110 12.62 7.70 3.52
C TYR A 110 12.13 7.66 4.97
N HIS A 111 11.12 6.83 5.25
CA HIS A 111 10.59 6.64 6.59
C HIS A 111 11.63 6.14 7.60
N ARG A 112 12.66 5.40 7.19
CA ARG A 112 13.76 4.98 8.09
C ARG A 112 14.69 6.14 8.47
N HIS A 113 15.02 7.01 7.52
CA HIS A 113 16.01 8.09 7.73
C HIS A 113 15.37 9.35 8.31
N HIS A 114 14.09 9.59 8.04
CA HIS A 114 13.34 10.75 8.53
C HIS A 114 12.51 10.47 9.78
N LYS A 115 12.76 9.35 10.49
CA LYS A 115 12.20 9.19 11.84
C LYS A 115 12.76 10.32 12.71
N PRO A 116 11.93 11.07 13.45
CA PRO A 116 12.45 11.99 14.45
C PRO A 116 13.33 11.17 15.40
N HIS A 117 14.60 11.51 15.43
CA HIS A 117 15.53 10.99 16.42
C HIS A 117 14.98 11.45 17.77
N HIS A 118 14.24 10.59 18.46
CA HIS A 118 13.97 10.85 19.87
C HIS A 118 15.35 10.80 20.52
N PRO A 119 15.86 11.89 21.12
CA PRO A 119 16.99 11.74 22.02
C PRO A 119 16.51 10.73 23.03
N ARG A 120 17.19 9.58 23.13
CA ARG A 120 17.11 8.77 24.34
C ARG A 120 17.51 9.75 25.42
N TYR A 121 16.54 10.26 26.18
CA TYR A 121 16.85 11.01 27.39
C TYR A 121 17.77 10.11 28.20
N TYR A 122 18.92 10.67 28.56
CA TYR A 122 19.93 10.05 29.40
C TYR A 122 19.28 9.30 30.57
N ARG A 123 19.41 7.97 30.59
CA ARG A 123 19.74 7.19 31.79
C ARG A 123 20.10 5.76 31.43
#